data_AF-A0A411Z4J8-F1
#
_entry.id   AF-A0A411Z4J8-F1
#
_cell.length_a   1.000
_cell.length_b   1.000
_cell.length_c   1.000
_cell.angle_alpha   90.00
_cell.angle_beta   90.00
_cell.angle_gamma   90.00
#
_symmetry.space_group_name_H-M   'P 1'
#
loop_
_entity.id
_entity.type
_entity.pdbx_description
1 polymer ?
#
loop_
_entity_poly.entity_id
_entity_poly.type
_entity_poly.pdbx_seq_one_letter_code
_entity_poly.pdbx_strand_id
1 'polypeptide(L)'
;MPKIDFSQATTAATRNASALAAAKAQANARVITLIEAATATITGPVPLAEMLSWTAKEEAARRSFEMIVNAPSEPLLVGEAAITGETVQSLAAKIIANADAYRTIIAVLAGLRRKTSAAIDTAQTPEAVQTAVEAMAAQLATLGQGND
;
A
#
# COMPACT_ATOMS: atom_id res chain seq x y z
N MET A 1 -30.90 1.57 53.03
CA MET A 1 -30.14 2.32 52.01
C MET A 1 -29.40 1.32 51.14
N PRO A 2 -29.58 1.30 49.81
CA PRO A 2 -28.75 0.47 48.94
C PRO A 2 -27.29 0.90 49.08
N LYS A 3 -26.38 -0.03 49.36
CA LYS A 3 -24.94 0.25 49.31
C LYS A 3 -24.55 0.42 47.85
N ILE A 4 -24.09 1.62 47.48
CA ILE A 4 -23.44 1.83 46.19
C ILE A 4 -22.15 1.02 46.21
N ASP A 5 -22.03 0.08 45.28
CA ASP A 5 -20.82 -0.72 45.10
C ASP A 5 -19.82 0.07 44.24
N PHE A 6 -18.91 0.78 44.90
CA PHE A 6 -17.86 1.55 44.25
C PHE A 6 -16.79 0.67 43.57
N SER A 7 -16.81 -0.66 43.76
CA SER A 7 -15.94 -1.57 43.00
C SER A 7 -16.28 -1.60 41.51
N GLN A 8 -17.49 -1.14 41.14
CA GLN A 8 -17.92 -0.99 39.74
C GLN A 8 -17.70 0.42 39.16
N ALA A 9 -17.15 1.36 39.93
CA ALA A 9 -16.89 2.71 39.45
C ALA A 9 -15.66 2.70 38.51
N THR A 10 -15.90 2.81 37.20
CA THR A 10 -14.80 3.01 36.24
C THR A 10 -14.08 4.33 36.56
N THR A 11 -12.78 4.27 36.80
CA THR A 11 -11.99 5.49 37.04
C THR A 11 -11.83 6.29 35.76
N ALA A 12 -11.53 7.60 35.89
CA ALA A 12 -11.20 8.41 34.73
C ALA A 12 -9.96 7.86 33.97
N ALA A 13 -8.98 7.32 34.70
CA ALA A 13 -7.79 6.70 34.11
C ALA A 13 -8.15 5.46 33.28
N THR A 14 -9.03 4.58 33.77
CA THR A 14 -9.49 3.40 33.03
C THR A 14 -10.27 3.79 31.78
N ARG A 15 -11.13 4.83 31.85
CA ARG A 15 -11.84 5.35 30.66
C ARG A 15 -10.86 5.89 29.62
N ASN A 16 -9.87 6.68 30.04
CA ASN A 16 -8.87 7.25 29.14
C ASN A 16 -8.03 6.16 28.46
N ALA A 17 -7.60 5.14 29.21
CA ALA A 17 -6.85 4.01 28.67
C ALA A 17 -7.68 3.21 27.65
N SER A 18 -8.95 2.97 27.94
CA SER A 18 -9.87 2.30 27.02
C SER A 18 -10.11 3.10 25.74
N ALA A 19 -10.31 4.42 25.87
CA ALA A 19 -10.46 5.31 24.72
C ALA A 19 -9.21 5.34 23.84
N LEU A 20 -8.02 5.40 24.44
CA LEU A 20 -6.75 5.34 23.71
C LEU A 20 -6.60 4.00 22.96
N ALA A 21 -6.90 2.88 23.61
CA ALA A 21 -6.82 1.56 22.98
C ALA A 21 -7.78 1.44 21.79
N ALA A 22 -9.02 1.90 21.94
CA ALA A 22 -10.00 1.93 20.86
C ALA A 22 -9.54 2.82 19.69
N ALA A 23 -9.01 4.02 19.99
CA ALA A 23 -8.48 4.93 18.97
C ALA A 23 -7.33 4.28 18.19
N LYS A 24 -6.37 3.62 18.86
CA LYS A 24 -5.26 2.92 18.19
C LYS A 24 -5.76 1.79 17.28
N ALA A 25 -6.72 1.00 17.73
CA ALA A 25 -7.29 -0.09 16.92
C ALA A 25 -7.97 0.44 15.65
N GLN A 26 -8.80 1.49 15.78
CA GLN A 26 -9.45 2.14 14.64
C GLN A 26 -8.44 2.78 13.68
N ALA A 27 -7.42 3.44 14.21
CA ALA A 27 -6.37 4.06 13.42
C ALA A 27 -5.57 3.05 12.60
N ASN A 28 -5.22 1.90 13.18
CA ASN A 28 -4.54 0.83 12.44
C ASN A 28 -5.38 0.28 11.29
N ALA A 29 -6.68 0.09 11.49
CA ALA A 29 -7.58 -0.29 10.40
C ALA A 29 -7.63 0.81 9.32
N ARG A 30 -7.70 2.08 9.73
CA ARG A 30 -7.73 3.22 8.81
C ARG A 30 -6.45 3.35 7.98
N VAL A 31 -5.28 3.10 8.57
CA VAL A 31 -3.99 3.07 7.87
C VAL A 31 -3.99 2.06 6.73
N ILE A 32 -4.52 0.85 6.97
CA ILE A 32 -4.63 -0.20 5.95
C ILE A 32 -5.51 0.29 4.80
N THR A 33 -6.72 0.76 5.10
CA THR A 33 -7.65 1.27 4.08
C THR A 33 -7.05 2.41 3.26
N LEU A 34 -6.30 3.33 3.88
CA LEU A 34 -5.64 4.43 3.19
C LEU A 34 -4.56 3.94 2.20
N ILE A 35 -3.75 2.95 2.61
CA ILE A 35 -2.74 2.35 1.72
C ILE A 35 -3.39 1.57 0.59
N GLU A 36 -4.44 0.80 0.86
CA GLU A 36 -5.16 0.05 -0.16
C GLU A 36 -5.78 0.99 -1.20
N ALA A 37 -6.43 2.06 -0.76
CA ALA A 37 -6.99 3.07 -1.66
C ALA A 37 -5.89 3.74 -2.51
N ALA A 38 -4.78 4.15 -1.89
CA ALA A 38 -3.65 4.75 -2.62
C ALA A 38 -2.98 3.76 -3.59
N THR A 39 -2.93 2.47 -3.24
CA THR A 39 -2.39 1.43 -4.12
C THR A 39 -3.31 1.24 -5.32
N ALA A 40 -4.62 1.18 -5.10
CA ALA A 40 -5.62 1.01 -6.16
C ALA A 40 -5.63 2.17 -7.18
N THR A 41 -5.32 3.41 -6.76
CA THR A 41 -5.19 4.53 -7.71
C THR A 41 -3.98 4.39 -8.63
N ILE A 42 -2.95 3.64 -8.22
CA ILE A 42 -1.73 3.41 -9.01
C ILE A 42 -1.92 2.21 -9.94
N THR A 43 -2.43 1.10 -9.39
CA THR A 43 -2.52 -0.17 -10.13
C THR A 43 -3.76 -0.24 -11.01
N GLY A 44 -4.77 0.58 -10.75
CA GLY A 44 -6.09 0.42 -11.34
C GLY A 44 -6.78 -0.88 -10.87
N PRO A 45 -7.87 -1.29 -11.54
CA PRO A 45 -8.67 -2.46 -11.16
C PRO A 45 -8.06 -3.79 -11.64
N VAL A 46 -6.77 -4.01 -11.37
CA VAL A 46 -6.07 -5.24 -11.78
C VAL A 46 -6.35 -6.38 -10.78
N PRO A 47 -6.74 -7.59 -11.23
CA PRO A 47 -6.94 -8.72 -10.34
C PRO A 47 -5.67 -9.14 -9.59
N LEU A 48 -5.80 -9.54 -8.33
CA LEU A 48 -4.66 -9.98 -7.51
C LEU A 48 -3.85 -11.10 -8.18
N ALA A 49 -4.51 -12.07 -8.81
CA ALA A 49 -3.83 -13.16 -9.51
C ALA A 49 -2.91 -12.65 -10.64
N GLU A 50 -3.29 -11.57 -11.32
CA GLU A 50 -2.46 -10.93 -12.32
C GLU A 50 -1.30 -10.17 -11.66
N MET A 51 -1.55 -9.41 -10.59
CA MET A 51 -0.51 -8.68 -9.85
C MET A 51 0.59 -9.61 -9.34
N LEU A 52 0.22 -10.81 -8.87
CA LEU A 52 1.18 -11.83 -8.40
C LEU A 52 2.09 -12.34 -9.53
N SER A 53 1.69 -12.18 -10.80
CA SER A 53 2.52 -12.55 -11.96
C SER A 53 3.51 -11.46 -12.38
N TRP A 54 3.35 -10.22 -11.88
CA TRP A 54 4.11 -9.07 -12.38
C TRP A 54 5.61 -9.22 -12.23
N THR A 55 6.11 -9.78 -11.12
CA THR A 55 7.56 -10.01 -10.94
C THR A 55 8.12 -10.96 -12.01
N ALA A 56 7.41 -12.06 -12.28
CA ALA A 56 7.84 -13.01 -13.32
C ALA A 56 7.77 -12.39 -14.73
N LYS A 57 6.74 -11.56 -15.00
CA LYS A 57 6.63 -10.80 -16.25
C LYS A 57 7.75 -9.78 -16.39
N GLU A 58 8.12 -9.08 -15.32
CA GLU A 58 9.24 -8.14 -15.29
C GLU A 58 10.57 -8.85 -15.58
N GLU A 59 10.84 -9.98 -14.92
CA GLU A 59 12.05 -10.77 -15.16
C GLU A 59 12.14 -11.25 -16.62
N ALA A 60 11.03 -11.73 -17.19
CA ALA A 60 10.96 -12.07 -18.61
C ALA A 60 11.18 -10.83 -19.50
N ALA A 61 10.57 -9.69 -19.18
CA ALA A 61 10.74 -8.45 -19.91
C ALA A 61 12.21 -7.99 -19.92
N ARG A 62 12.90 -8.04 -18.77
CA ARG A 62 14.32 -7.69 -18.68
C ARG A 62 15.21 -8.64 -19.48
N ARG A 63 14.97 -9.96 -19.40
CA ARG A 63 15.69 -10.96 -20.22
C ARG A 63 15.50 -10.73 -21.73
N SER A 64 14.34 -10.24 -22.17
CA SER A 64 14.10 -9.94 -23.59
C SER A 64 14.99 -8.83 -24.17
N PHE A 65 15.65 -8.02 -23.32
CA PHE A 65 16.62 -6.99 -23.70
C PHE A 65 18.08 -7.43 -23.51
N GLU A 66 18.35 -8.55 -22.86
CA GLU A 66 19.68 -9.12 -22.81
C GLU A 66 20.04 -9.62 -24.22
N MET A 67 21.12 -9.09 -24.80
CA MET A 67 21.53 -9.32 -26.21
C MET A 67 22.00 -10.76 -26.46
N ILE A 68 21.11 -11.74 -26.35
CA ILE A 68 21.36 -13.10 -26.79
C ILE A 68 20.86 -13.21 -28.22
N VAL A 69 21.80 -13.09 -29.17
CA VAL A 69 21.54 -13.43 -30.57
C VAL A 69 21.02 -14.87 -30.60
N ASN A 70 19.77 -15.05 -31.02
CA ASN A 70 19.01 -16.31 -31.07
C ASN A 70 18.32 -16.78 -29.78
N ALA A 71 18.13 -15.93 -28.76
CA ALA A 71 17.23 -16.31 -27.68
C ALA A 71 15.79 -16.48 -28.22
N PRO A 72 15.09 -17.59 -27.89
CA PRO A 72 13.68 -17.72 -28.19
C PRO A 72 12.91 -16.59 -27.52
N SER A 73 11.87 -16.07 -28.19
CA SER A 73 10.98 -15.06 -27.62
C SER A 73 10.42 -15.55 -26.28
N GLU A 74 10.47 -14.70 -25.25
CA GLU A 74 10.03 -15.05 -23.89
C GLU A 74 8.58 -15.55 -23.88
N PRO A 75 8.31 -16.85 -23.63
CA PRO A 75 6.98 -17.43 -23.80
C PRO A 75 5.90 -16.74 -22.95
N LEU A 76 6.31 -16.18 -21.81
CA LEU A 76 5.45 -15.45 -20.89
C LEU A 76 4.89 -14.15 -21.47
N LEU A 77 5.55 -13.57 -22.48
CA LEU A 77 5.17 -12.30 -23.10
C LEU A 77 4.53 -12.48 -24.48
N VAL A 78 4.83 -13.57 -25.19
CA VAL A 78 4.36 -13.82 -26.56
C VAL A 78 2.83 -13.81 -26.66
N GLY A 79 2.14 -14.48 -25.73
CA GLY A 79 0.67 -14.56 -25.76
C GLY A 79 0.01 -13.19 -25.58
N GLU A 80 0.49 -12.40 -24.63
CA GLU A 80 -0.03 -11.06 -24.36
C GLU A 80 0.29 -10.08 -25.50
N ALA A 81 1.52 -10.12 -26.03
CA ALA A 81 1.93 -9.31 -27.18
C ALA A 81 1.06 -9.61 -28.42
N ALA A 82 0.78 -10.90 -28.69
CA ALA A 82 -0.08 -11.30 -29.79
C ALA A 82 -1.53 -10.80 -29.64
N ILE A 83 -2.11 -10.88 -28.43
CA ILE A 83 -3.47 -10.43 -28.14
C ILE A 83 -3.60 -8.90 -28.24
N THR A 84 -2.59 -8.18 -27.78
CA THR A 84 -2.58 -6.70 -27.75
C THR A 84 -2.11 -6.07 -29.07
N GLY A 85 -1.62 -6.87 -30.02
CA GLY A 85 -1.10 -6.39 -31.30
C GLY A 85 0.26 -5.69 -31.17
N GLU A 86 1.00 -5.99 -30.11
CA GLU A 86 2.32 -5.41 -29.83
C GLU A 86 3.46 -6.35 -30.22
N THR A 87 4.66 -5.80 -30.38
CA THR A 87 5.88 -6.62 -30.38
C THR A 87 6.23 -7.02 -28.95
N VAL A 88 6.92 -8.16 -28.78
CA VAL A 88 7.42 -8.60 -27.46
C VAL A 88 8.31 -7.52 -26.84
N GLN A 89 9.13 -6.82 -27.63
CA GLN A 89 9.99 -5.74 -27.17
C GLN A 89 9.20 -4.50 -26.71
N SER A 90 8.14 -4.11 -27.42
CA SER A 90 7.26 -3.01 -27.00
C SER A 90 6.59 -3.32 -25.67
N LEU A 91 6.01 -4.51 -25.55
CA LEU A 91 5.39 -4.97 -24.32
C LEU A 91 6.39 -5.04 -23.16
N ALA A 92 7.58 -5.60 -23.41
CA ALA A 92 8.63 -5.69 -22.40
C ALA A 92 9.07 -4.31 -21.90
N ALA A 93 9.24 -3.32 -22.79
CA ALA A 93 9.57 -1.95 -22.40
C ALA A 93 8.50 -1.34 -21.48
N LYS A 94 7.22 -1.54 -21.81
CA LYS A 94 6.09 -1.07 -20.97
C LYS A 94 6.08 -1.74 -19.61
N ILE A 95 6.26 -3.06 -19.55
CA ILE A 95 6.30 -3.82 -18.29
C ILE A 95 7.43 -3.30 -17.40
N ILE A 96 8.63 -3.09 -17.94
CA ILE A 96 9.77 -2.57 -17.18
C ILE A 96 9.46 -1.17 -16.65
N ALA A 97 8.97 -0.25 -17.51
CA ALA A 97 8.62 1.10 -17.12
C ALA A 97 7.57 1.12 -15.99
N ASN A 98 6.52 0.31 -16.12
CA ASN A 98 5.47 0.18 -15.11
C ASN A 98 6.02 -0.40 -13.80
N ALA A 99 6.87 -1.42 -13.86
CA ALA A 99 7.49 -2.02 -12.68
C ALA A 99 8.39 -1.01 -11.93
N ASP A 100 9.16 -0.21 -12.65
CA ASP A 100 10.03 0.81 -12.06
C ASP A 100 9.23 1.95 -11.40
N ALA A 101 8.16 2.41 -12.07
CA ALA A 101 7.22 3.37 -11.49
C ALA A 101 6.53 2.82 -10.24
N TYR A 102 6.02 1.59 -10.32
CA TYR A 102 5.34 0.93 -9.20
C TYR A 102 6.26 0.77 -7.98
N ARG A 103 7.51 0.33 -8.18
CA ARG A 103 8.48 0.18 -7.07
C ARG A 103 8.78 1.50 -6.38
N THR A 104 8.92 2.58 -7.14
CA THR A 104 9.13 3.92 -6.59
C THR A 104 7.99 4.30 -5.65
N ILE A 105 6.75 4.09 -6.08
CA ILE A 105 5.59 4.52 -5.29
C ILE A 105 5.33 3.59 -4.11
N ILE A 106 5.44 2.27 -4.27
CA ILE A 106 5.26 1.30 -3.17
C ILE A 106 6.30 1.50 -2.07
N ALA A 107 7.55 1.87 -2.40
CA ALA A 107 8.55 2.20 -1.39
C ALA A 107 8.09 3.37 -0.51
N VAL A 108 7.50 4.42 -1.12
CA VAL A 108 6.92 5.56 -0.40
C VAL A 108 5.75 5.11 0.48
N LEU A 109 4.79 4.37 -0.09
CA LEU A 109 3.61 3.88 0.66
C LEU A 109 4.01 3.00 1.85
N ALA A 110 4.99 2.10 1.66
CA ALA A 110 5.51 1.25 2.73
C ALA A 110 6.20 2.08 3.83
N GLY A 111 6.95 3.11 3.44
CA GLY A 111 7.57 4.07 4.37
C GLY A 111 6.54 4.82 5.20
N LEU A 112 5.50 5.36 4.55
CA LEU A 112 4.38 6.05 5.20
C LEU A 112 3.68 5.16 6.20
N ARG A 113 3.32 3.93 5.79
CA ARG A 113 2.68 2.95 6.67
C ARG A 113 3.52 2.71 7.93
N ARG A 114 4.81 2.42 7.78
CA ARG A 114 5.71 2.14 8.93
C ARG A 114 5.83 3.35 9.85
N LYS A 115 6.01 4.55 9.28
CA LYS A 115 6.09 5.81 10.04
C LYS A 115 4.82 6.05 10.85
N THR A 116 3.65 5.91 10.23
CA THR A 116 2.36 6.15 10.90
C THR A 116 2.06 5.10 11.96
N SER A 117 2.33 3.82 11.70
CA SER A 117 2.20 2.77 12.73
C SER A 117 3.07 3.07 13.96
N ALA A 118 4.33 3.47 13.77
CA ALA A 118 5.20 3.84 14.89
C ALA A 118 4.68 5.07 15.67
N ALA A 119 4.09 6.04 14.98
CA ALA A 119 3.47 7.20 15.63
C ALA A 119 2.21 6.81 16.44
N ILE A 120 1.37 5.91 15.91
CA ILE A 120 0.19 5.37 16.61
C ILE A 120 0.63 4.59 17.87
N ASP A 121 1.67 3.76 17.75
CA ASP A 121 2.16 2.93 18.85
C ASP A 121 2.66 3.78 20.02
N THR A 122 3.39 4.86 19.71
CA THR A 122 3.97 5.77 20.72
C THR A 122 2.99 6.81 21.26
N ALA A 123 1.85 7.04 20.59
CA ALA A 123 0.84 8.00 21.00
C ALA A 123 0.27 7.70 22.40
N GLN A 124 0.15 8.74 23.22
CA GLN A 124 -0.36 8.67 24.59
C GLN A 124 -1.81 9.19 24.73
N THR A 125 -2.37 9.77 23.66
CA THR A 125 -3.72 10.31 23.64
C THR A 125 -4.45 9.96 22.33
N PRO A 126 -5.79 9.86 22.35
CA PRO A 126 -6.58 9.68 21.13
C PRO A 126 -6.32 10.76 20.07
N GLU A 127 -6.09 12.00 20.48
CA GLU A 127 -5.83 13.13 19.58
C GLU A 127 -4.49 12.98 18.86
N ALA A 128 -3.46 12.46 19.55
CA ALA A 128 -2.17 12.17 18.94
C ALA A 128 -2.26 11.02 17.93
N VAL A 129 -3.09 10.02 18.21
CA VAL A 129 -3.40 8.93 17.25
C VAL A 129 -4.07 9.51 16.00
N GLN A 130 -5.07 10.36 16.16
CA GLN A 130 -5.77 11.00 15.06
C GLN A 130 -4.83 11.86 14.21
N THR A 131 -3.98 12.66 14.86
CA THR A 131 -2.96 13.50 14.19
C THR A 131 -2.02 12.67 13.31
N ALA A 132 -1.61 11.48 13.77
CA ALA A 132 -0.76 10.59 12.97
C ALA A 132 -1.46 10.11 11.69
N VAL A 133 -2.75 9.77 11.78
CA VAL A 133 -3.55 9.32 10.62
C VAL A 133 -3.81 10.47 9.65
N GLU A 134 -4.12 11.67 10.15
CA GLU A 134 -4.34 12.86 9.32
C GLU A 134 -3.08 13.28 8.58
N ALA A 135 -1.92 13.23 9.23
CA ALA A 135 -0.64 13.50 8.58
C ALA A 135 -0.37 12.52 7.43
N MET A 136 -0.69 11.24 7.61
CA MET A 136 -0.60 10.25 6.54
C MET A 136 -1.55 10.55 5.39
N ALA A 137 -2.81 10.86 5.68
CA ALA A 137 -3.81 11.18 4.66
C ALA A 137 -3.39 12.41 3.82
N ALA A 138 -2.84 13.44 4.46
CA ALA A 138 -2.31 14.61 3.78
C ALA A 138 -1.13 14.25 2.84
N GLN A 139 -0.20 13.41 3.30
CA GLN A 139 0.91 12.95 2.46
C GLN A 139 0.43 12.12 1.26
N LEU A 140 -0.55 11.25 1.45
CA LEU A 140 -1.15 10.48 0.35
C LEU A 140 -1.87 11.39 -0.67
N ALA A 141 -2.55 12.44 -0.22
CA ALA A 141 -3.19 13.41 -1.11
C ALA A 141 -2.16 14.12 -2.01
N THR A 142 -0.98 14.46 -1.49
CA THR A 142 0.08 15.06 -2.30
C THR A 142 0.65 14.11 -3.36
N LEU A 143 0.72 12.81 -3.06
CA LEU A 143 1.17 11.80 -4.03
C LEU A 143 0.16 11.62 -5.17
N GLY A 144 -1.14 11.73 -4.87
CA GLY A 144 -2.19 11.63 -5.88
C GLY A 144 -2.26 12.82 -6.85
N GLN A 145 -1.72 13.97 -6.48
CA GLN A 145 -1.72 15.20 -7.31
C GLN A 145 -0.46 15.36 -8.19
N GLY A 146 0.57 14.53 -8.00
CA GLY A 146 1.85 14.63 -8.73
C GLY A 146 1.93 13.78 -10.01
N ASN A 147 0.82 13.16 -10.43
CA ASN A 147 0.76 12.22 -11.54
C ASN A 147 -0.07 12.73 -12.75
N ASP A 148 -0.39 14.03 -12.80
CA ASP A 148 -1.05 14.68 -13.95
C ASP A 148 -0.04 15.30 -14.93
#